data_AF-A0A0A8YNL3-F1
#
_entry.id   AF-A0A0A8YNL3-F1
#
_cell.length_a   1.000
_cell.length_b   1.000
_cell.length_c   1.000
_cell.angle_alpha   90.00
_cell.angle_beta   90.00
_cell.angle_gamma   90.00
#
_symmetry.space_group_name_H-M   'P 1'
#
loop_
_entity.id
_entity.type
_entity.pdbx_description
1 polymer ?
#
loop_
_entity_poly.entity_id
_entity_poly.type
_entity_poly.pdbx_seq_one_letter_code
_entity_poly.pdbx_strand_id
1 'polypeptide(L)' 'MLRSGMEPDQFALGSAVGTCAELGDVDLRRQVHARVIKSENGGDLIVQNALVTMYSKTGSVRDGLALFQRIRDKDLIS' A
#
# COMPACT_ATOMS: atom_id res chain seq x y z
N MET A 1 -16.58 7.36 -1.80
CA MET A 1 -15.80 7.48 -0.56
C MET A 1 -15.20 8.88 -0.45
N LEU A 2 -14.08 9.18 -1.13
CA LEU A 2 -13.40 10.48 -0.99
C LEU A 2 -14.25 11.71 -1.37
N ARG A 3 -14.99 11.64 -2.49
CA ARG A 3 -15.89 12.74 -2.92
C ARG A 3 -17.04 13.03 -1.95
N SER A 4 -17.32 12.09 -1.05
CA SER A 4 -18.36 12.20 -0.03
C SER A 4 -17.78 12.57 1.34
N GLY A 5 -16.49 12.89 1.43
CA GLY A 5 -15.81 13.23 2.69
C GLY A 5 -15.48 12.03 3.59
N MET A 6 -15.59 10.81 3.07
CA MET A 6 -15.32 9.59 3.83
C MET A 6 -13.88 9.11 3.59
N GLU A 7 -13.15 8.89 4.69
CA GLU A 7 -11.82 8.30 4.64
C GLU A 7 -11.91 6.77 4.40
N PRO A 8 -11.09 6.23 3.48
CA PRO A 8 -11.04 4.80 3.22
C PRO A 8 -10.39 4.06 4.39
N ASP A 9 -11.03 2.97 4.80
CA ASP A 9 -10.46 2.04 5.77
C ASP A 9 -9.33 1.19 5.16
N GLN A 10 -8.69 0.37 5.98
CA GLN A 10 -7.62 -0.55 5.58
C GLN A 10 -8.03 -1.51 4.45
N PHE A 11 -9.29 -1.93 4.38
CA PHE A 11 -9.78 -2.85 3.35
C PHE A 11 -9.96 -2.13 2.01
N ALA A 12 -10.53 -0.93 2.02
CA ALA A 12 -10.65 -0.08 0.85
C ALA A 12 -9.28 0.31 0.29
N LEU A 13 -8.32 0.64 1.17
CA LEU A 13 -6.93 0.92 0.77
C LEU A 13 -6.24 -0.33 0.21
N GLY A 14 -6.40 -1.49 0.85
CA GLY A 14 -5.84 -2.76 0.35
C GLY A 14 -6.39 -3.13 -1.04
N SER A 15 -7.69 -2.95 -1.27
CA SER A 15 -8.32 -3.16 -2.58
C SER A 15 -7.79 -2.19 -3.65
N ALA A 16 -7.65 -0.90 -3.30
CA ALA A 16 -7.07 0.10 -4.21
C ALA A 16 -5.61 -0.22 -4.56
N VAL A 17 -4.81 -0.69 -3.60
CA VAL A 17 -3.43 -1.13 -3.83
C VAL A 17 -3.39 -2.36 -4.74
N GLY A 18 -4.26 -3.35 -4.50
CA GLY A 18 -4.35 -4.57 -5.31
C GLY A 18 -4.68 -4.28 -6.77
N THR A 19 -5.72 -3.48 -7.02
CA THR A 19 -6.10 -3.06 -8.38
C THR A 19 -5.02 -2.22 -9.05
N CYS A 20 -4.36 -1.32 -8.31
CA CYS A 20 -3.26 -0.52 -8.83
C CYS A 20 -2.05 -1.36 -9.26
N ALA A 21 -1.80 -2.49 -8.59
CA ALA A 21 -0.70 -3.40 -8.94
C ALA A 21 -0.91 -4.05 -10.33
N GLU A 22 -2.15 -4.20 -10.79
CA GLU A 22 -2.50 -4.84 -12.05
C GLU A 22 -2.50 -3.87 -13.24
N LEU A 23 -2.68 -2.57 -12.98
CA LEU A 23 -2.78 -1.54 -14.03
C LEU A 23 -1.42 -1.16 -14.67
N GLY A 24 -0.29 -1.56 -14.07
CA GLY A 24 1.05 -1.27 -14.61
C GLY A 24 1.48 0.21 -14.55
N ASP A 25 0.64 1.11 -14.05
CA ASP A 25 0.91 2.55 -13.97
C ASP A 25 1.80 2.87 -12.75
N VAL A 26 3.02 3.36 -13.00
CA VAL A 26 4.01 3.69 -11.97
C VAL A 26 3.59 4.93 -11.16
N ASP A 27 3.01 5.92 -11.81
CA ASP A 27 2.63 7.18 -11.17
C ASP A 27 1.41 6.97 -10.29
N LEU A 28 0.45 6.16 -10.75
CA LEU A 28 -0.69 5.75 -9.93
C LEU A 28 -0.24 5.02 -8.66
N ARG A 29 0.71 4.08 -8.77
CA ARG A 29 1.27 3.37 -7.59
C ARG A 29 1.86 4.32 -6.57
N ARG A 30 2.61 5.34 -7.03
CA ARG A 30 3.19 6.36 -6.15
C ARG A 30 2.13 7.22 -5.47
N GLN A 31 1.08 7.59 -6.20
CA GLN A 31 -0.05 8.34 -5.63
C GLN A 31 -0.80 7.52 -4.58
N VAL A 32 -1.09 6.25 -4.86
CA VAL A 32 -1.74 5.33 -3.92
C VAL A 32 -0.87 5.13 -2.68
N HIS A 33 0.43 4.89 -2.84
CA HIS A 33 1.39 4.82 -1.73
C HIS A 33 1.33 6.08 -0.87
N ALA A 34 1.46 7.27 -1.49
CA ALA A 34 1.44 8.53 -0.77
C ALA A 34 0.11 8.75 -0.03
N ARG A 35 -1.01 8.30 -0.59
CA ARG A 35 -2.32 8.36 0.05
C ARG A 35 -2.40 7.44 1.27
N VAL A 36 -1.90 6.21 1.16
CA VAL A 36 -1.84 5.24 2.26
C VAL A 36 -1.04 5.82 3.43
N ILE A 37 0.18 6.30 3.18
CA ILE A 37 1.06 6.81 4.26
C ILE A 37 0.46 8.03 4.97
N LYS A 38 -0.34 8.84 4.26
CA LYS A 38 -1.02 10.02 4.82
C LYS A 38 -2.36 9.70 5.48
N SER A 39 -2.87 8.48 5.34
CA SER A 39 -4.12 8.06 5.98
C SER A 39 -3.89 7.65 7.43
N GLU A 40 -4.96 7.61 8.22
CA GLU A 40 -4.92 7.09 9.59
C GLU A 40 -4.46 5.61 9.64
N ASN A 41 -4.63 4.88 8.53
CA ASN A 41 -4.23 3.48 8.37
C ASN A 41 -2.81 3.31 7.81
N GLY A 42 -2.00 4.38 7.72
CA GLY A 42 -0.64 4.29 7.17
C GLY A 42 0.31 3.40 7.97
N GLY A 43 0.01 3.17 9.25
CA GLY A 43 0.72 2.25 10.14
C GLY A 43 0.17 0.82 10.15
N ASP A 44 -1.00 0.58 9.52
CA ASP A 44 -1.66 -0.72 9.56
C ASP A 44 -0.87 -1.77 8.76
N LEU A 45 -0.65 -2.94 9.37
CA LEU A 45 0.18 -3.99 8.79
C LEU A 45 -0.43 -4.60 7.53
N ILE A 46 -1.76 -4.70 7.46
CA ILE A 46 -2.44 -5.23 6.27
C ILE A 46 -2.17 -4.29 5.09
N VAL A 47 -2.31 -2.98 5.31
CA VAL A 47 -2.08 -1.99 4.26
C VAL A 47 -0.60 -1.90 3.87
N GLN A 48 0.32 -1.97 4.84
CA GLN A 48 1.76 -1.96 4.55
C GLN A 48 2.19 -3.21 3.77
N ASN A 49 1.70 -4.40 4.12
CA ASN A 49 1.98 -5.64 3.38
C ASN A 49 1.38 -5.62 1.97
N ALA A 50 0.20 -5.01 1.80
CA ALA A 50 -0.37 -4.79 0.46
C ALA A 50 0.56 -3.91 -0.39
N LEU A 51 1.13 -2.83 0.17
CA LEU A 51 2.10 -2.00 -0.53
C LEU A 51 3.36 -2.79 -0.90
N VAL A 52 3.94 -3.57 0.01
CA VAL A 52 5.10 -4.43 -0.29
C VAL A 52 4.78 -5.34 -1.48
N THR A 53 3.62 -6.00 -1.45
CA THR A 53 3.16 -6.89 -2.53
C THR A 53 3.02 -6.15 -3.86
N MET A 54 2.45 -4.95 -3.86
CA MET A 54 2.32 -4.12 -5.06
C MET A 54 3.68 -3.80 -5.68
N TYR A 55 4.66 -3.38 -4.88
CA TYR A 55 6.02 -3.11 -5.37
C TYR A 55 6.74 -4.35 -5.89
N SER A 56 6.55 -5.50 -5.24
CA SER A 56 7.10 -6.78 -5.68
C SER A 56 6.54 -7.24 -7.02
N LYS A 57 5.22 -7.15 -7.22
CA LYS A 57 4.54 -7.55 -8.47
C LYS A 57 4.90 -6.69 -9.68
N THR A 58 5.26 -5.44 -9.44
CA THR A 58 5.49 -4.44 -10.49
C THR A 58 6.97 -4.24 -10.83
N GLY A 59 7.84 -5.13 -10.37
CA GLY A 59 9.29 -5.12 -10.65
C GLY A 59 10.09 -4.09 -9.83
N SER A 60 9.42 -3.28 -9.01
CA SER A 60 10.03 -2.28 -8.13
C SER A 60 10.46 -2.90 -6.78
N VAL A 61 11.17 -4.04 -6.84
CA VAL A 61 11.49 -4.87 -5.66
C VAL A 61 12.29 -4.11 -4.60
N ARG A 62 13.20 -3.22 -5.02
CA ARG A 62 14.00 -2.40 -4.10
C ARG A 62 13.13 -1.49 -3.23
N ASP A 63 12.10 -0.87 -3.81
CA ASP A 63 11.17 -0.01 -3.09
C ASP A 63 10.29 -0.84 -2.13
N GLY A 64 9.86 -2.03 -2.57
CA GLY A 64 9.14 -2.98 -1.72
C GLY A 64 9.96 -3.44 -0.53
N LEU A 65 11.24 -3.76 -0.73
CA LEU A 65 12.16 -4.14 0.33
C LEU A 65 12.42 -2.99 1.30
N ALA A 66 12.62 -1.77 0.81
CA ALA A 66 12.81 -0.59 1.65
C ALA A 66 11.56 -0.30 2.50
N LEU A 67 10.37 -0.50 1.95
CA LEU A 67 9.12 -0.37 2.69
C LEU A 67 8.99 -1.47 3.76
N PHE A 68 9.26 -2.73 3.40
CA PHE A 68 9.27 -3.85 4.34
C PHE A 68 10.24 -3.63 5.52
N GLN A 69 11.43 -3.12 5.26
CA GLN A 69 12.41 -2.82 6.31
C GLN A 69 11.90 -1.76 7.30
N ARG A 70 11.10 -0.79 6.84
CA ARG A 70 10.52 0.30 7.65
C ARG A 70 9.33 -0.14 8.51
N ILE A 71 8.73 -1.30 8.23
CA ILE A 71 7.68 -1.87 9.08
C ILE A 71 8.31 -2.19 10.45
N ARG A 72 7.83 -1.53 11.50
CA ARG A 72 8.36 -1.66 12.87
C ARG A 72 8.01 -3.01 13.48
N ASP A 73 6.72 -3.32 13.51
CA ASP A 73 6.19 -4.59 13.99
C ASP A 73 5.95 -5.51 12.80
N LYS A 74 7.01 -6.20 12.38
CA LYS A 74 6.86 -7.22 11.34
C LYS A 74 6.15 -8.41 11.99
N ASP A 75 4.90 -8.63 11.62
CA ASP A 75 4.27 -9.90 11.95
C ASP A 75 4.99 -11.02 11.17
N LEU A 76 5.31 -12.10 11.87
CA LEU A 76 5.73 -13.34 11.22
C LEU A 76 4.46 -13.95 10.66
N ILE A 77 4.04 -13.50 9.46
CA ILE A 77 3.13 -14.32 8.67
C ILE A 77 3.92 -15.56 8.26
N SER A 78 3.81 -16.61 9.08
CA SER A 78 4.31 -17.97 8.81
C SER A 78 3.37 -18.71 7.86
#